data_AF-D0MD02-F1
#
_entry.id   AF-D0MD02-F1
#
_cell.length_a   1.000
_cell.length_b   1.000
_cell.length_c   1.000
_cell.angle_alpha   90.00
_cell.angle_beta   90.00
_cell.angle_gamma   90.00
#
_symmetry.space_group_name_H-M   'P 1'
#
loop_
_entity.id
_entity.type
_entity.pdbx_description
1 polymer ?
#
loop_
_entity_poly.entity_id
_entity_poly.type
_entity_poly.pdbx_seq_one_letter_code
_entity_poly.pdbx_strand_id
1 'polypeptide(L)'
;MARSRDNRHAATRRLVDELIAVARQLGLEVRVESGPFRGGYCVKQGDELVVLNRRHPPEVHLALLAEALRTRPLDTLYLKPAVRRALEEAWDRSSPSTDAVLDVALD
;
A
#
# COMPACT_ATOMS: atom_id res chain seq x y z
N MET A 1 -15.47 23.72 -4.33
CA MET A 1 -15.20 22.27 -4.56
C MET A 1 -13.70 21.89 -4.47
N ALA A 2 -12.74 22.75 -4.82
CA ALA A 2 -11.30 22.44 -4.73
C ALA A 2 -10.80 22.10 -3.31
N ARG A 3 -11.22 22.87 -2.28
CA ARG A 3 -10.79 22.68 -0.88
C ARG A 3 -11.02 21.28 -0.32
N SER A 4 -12.10 20.60 -0.72
CA SER A 4 -12.43 19.26 -0.22
C SER A 4 -11.50 18.16 -0.78
N ARG A 5 -10.98 18.36 -1.99
CA ARG A 5 -10.05 17.40 -2.63
C ARG A 5 -8.66 17.51 -2.03
N ASP A 6 -8.16 18.72 -1.83
CA ASP A 6 -6.84 18.97 -1.25
C ASP A 6 -6.73 18.40 0.18
N ASN A 7 -7.79 18.54 0.98
CA ASN A 7 -7.82 17.99 2.33
C ASN A 7 -7.73 16.46 2.34
N ARG A 8 -8.39 15.78 1.38
CA ARG A 8 -8.29 14.31 1.26
C ARG A 8 -6.89 13.88 0.86
N HIS A 9 -6.27 14.54 -0.11
CA HIS A 9 -4.87 14.26 -0.48
C HIS A 9 -3.91 14.45 0.71
N ALA A 10 -4.09 15.51 1.50
CA ALA A 10 -3.28 15.74 2.69
C ALA A 10 -3.47 14.64 3.75
N ALA A 11 -4.70 14.16 3.94
CA ALA A 11 -4.99 13.03 4.83
C ALA A 11 -4.35 11.72 4.32
N THR A 12 -4.51 11.40 3.03
CA THR A 12 -3.89 10.21 2.41
C THR A 12 -2.38 10.25 2.55
N ARG A 13 -1.76 11.43 2.39
CA ARG A 13 -0.31 11.57 2.52
C ARG A 13 0.20 11.22 3.92
N ARG A 14 -0.54 11.58 4.97
CA ARG A 14 -0.21 11.16 6.35
C ARG A 14 -0.28 9.65 6.51
N LEU A 15 -1.26 8.99 5.90
CA LEU A 15 -1.35 7.52 5.90
C LEU A 15 -0.16 6.89 5.17
N VAL A 16 0.26 7.45 4.03
CA VAL A 16 1.46 7.01 3.30
C VAL A 16 2.70 7.12 4.19
N ASP A 17 2.90 8.26 4.87
CA ASP A 17 4.06 8.45 5.76
C ASP A 17 4.08 7.41 6.90
N GLU A 18 2.91 7.10 7.48
CA GLU A 18 2.80 6.05 8.50
C GLU A 18 3.08 4.65 7.93
N LEU A 19 2.57 4.33 6.74
CA LEU A 19 2.84 3.04 6.06
C LEU A 19 4.32 2.87 5.70
N ILE A 20 5.01 3.94 5.33
CA ILE A 20 6.46 3.91 5.10
C ILE A 20 7.20 3.56 6.40
N ALA A 21 6.77 4.12 7.54
CA ALA A 21 7.37 3.80 8.83
C ALA A 21 7.15 2.32 9.19
N VAL A 22 5.95 1.79 8.96
CA VAL A 22 5.61 0.37 9.18
C VAL A 22 6.46 -0.55 8.30
N ALA A 23 6.58 -0.24 7.00
CA ALA A 23 7.41 -1.01 6.07
C ALA A 23 8.87 -1.09 6.54
N ARG A 24 9.42 0.04 7.01
CA ARG A 24 10.79 0.10 7.56
C ARG A 24 10.95 -0.72 8.84
N GLN A 25 9.94 -0.72 9.72
CA GLN A 25 9.96 -1.57 10.93
C GLN A 25 9.96 -3.06 10.59
N LEU A 26 9.38 -3.45 9.45
CA LEU A 26 9.38 -4.81 8.93
C LEU A 26 10.62 -5.17 8.11
N GLY A 27 11.63 -4.30 8.08
CA GLY A 27 12.89 -4.54 7.37
C GLY A 27 12.88 -4.18 5.88
N LEU A 28 11.81 -3.55 5.37
CA LEU A 28 11.77 -3.08 3.98
C LEU A 28 12.51 -1.74 3.84
N GLU A 29 13.38 -1.64 2.83
CA GLU A 29 13.89 -0.33 2.42
C GLU A 29 12.81 0.40 1.62
N VAL A 30 12.53 1.67 1.94
CA VAL A 30 11.56 2.47 1.16
C VAL A 30 12.25 3.70 0.61
N ARG A 31 12.25 3.82 -0.72
CA ARG A 31 12.85 4.91 -1.47
C ARG A 31 11.80 5.72 -2.22
N VAL A 32 11.90 7.04 -2.12
CA VAL A 32 11.07 7.97 -2.90
C VAL A 32 11.95 8.62 -3.95
N GLU A 33 11.79 8.19 -5.20
CA GLU A 33 12.64 8.64 -6.31
C GLU A 33 11.82 9.25 -7.44
N SER A 34 12.48 9.92 -8.39
CA SER A 34 11.84 10.47 -9.59
C SER A 34 12.42 9.78 -10.81
N GLY A 35 11.56 9.23 -11.68
CA GLY A 35 12.02 8.57 -12.90
C GLY A 35 10.88 8.04 -13.78
N PRO A 36 11.20 7.34 -14.89
CA PRO A 36 10.24 6.78 -15.83
C PRO A 36 9.71 5.42 -15.37
N PHE A 37 9.40 5.27 -14.08
CA PHE A 37 8.91 4.04 -13.48
C PHE A 37 7.61 4.31 -12.71
N ARG A 38 6.72 3.32 -12.58
CA ARG A 38 5.51 3.47 -11.76
C ARG A 38 5.81 3.38 -10.26
N GLY A 39 6.77 2.52 -9.89
CA GLY A 39 7.11 2.20 -8.51
C GLY A 39 6.56 0.83 -8.14
N GLY A 40 6.73 0.42 -6.89
CA GLY A 40 6.26 -0.84 -6.35
C GLY A 40 7.32 -1.60 -5.57
N TYR A 41 6.91 -2.79 -5.15
CA TYR A 41 7.78 -3.76 -4.48
C TYR A 41 8.79 -4.34 -5.48
N CYS A 42 10.05 -4.38 -5.07
CA CYS A 42 11.17 -4.87 -5.85
C CYS A 42 12.14 -5.62 -4.93
N VAL A 43 12.77 -6.67 -5.45
CA VAL A 43 13.89 -7.34 -4.78
C VAL A 43 15.14 -7.05 -5.57
N LYS A 44 16.12 -6.38 -4.98
CA LYS A 44 17.39 -6.04 -5.63
C LYS A 44 18.53 -6.70 -4.86
N GLN A 45 19.22 -7.65 -5.47
CA GLN A 45 20.37 -8.34 -4.87
C GLN A 45 20.08 -9.02 -3.51
N GLY A 46 18.83 -9.44 -3.29
CA GLY A 46 18.39 -10.04 -2.02
C GLY A 46 17.81 -9.03 -1.03
N ASP A 47 17.98 -7.73 -1.27
CA ASP A 47 17.37 -6.68 -0.45
C ASP A 47 15.94 -6.39 -0.94
N GLU A 48 14.99 -6.53 -0.04
CA GLU A 48 13.58 -6.25 -0.28
C GLU A 48 13.31 -4.74 -0.12
N LEU A 49 12.92 -4.09 -1.22
CA LEU A 49 12.74 -2.64 -1.24
C LEU A 49 11.46 -2.22 -1.96
N VAL A 50 10.89 -1.10 -1.53
CA VAL A 50 9.74 -0.45 -2.17
C VAL A 50 10.19 0.88 -2.75
N VAL A 51 10.06 1.04 -4.07
CA VAL A 51 10.31 2.33 -4.74
C VAL A 51 8.99 3.04 -4.99
N LEU A 52 8.86 4.26 -4.50
CA LEU A 52 7.73 5.14 -4.76
C LEU A 52 8.15 6.25 -5.73
N ASN A 53 7.42 6.42 -6.83
CA ASN A 53 7.68 7.56 -7.73
C ASN A 53 7.06 8.84 -7.14
N ARG A 54 7.91 9.82 -6.85
CA ARG A 54 7.52 11.13 -6.27
C ARG A 54 6.46 11.88 -7.09
N ARG A 55 6.33 11.57 -8.39
CA ARG A 55 5.35 12.21 -9.30
C ARG A 55 3.94 11.65 -9.15
N HIS A 56 3.77 10.51 -8.49
CA HIS A 56 2.46 9.91 -8.28
C HIS A 56 1.72 10.52 -7.08
N PRO A 57 0.38 10.56 -7.14
CA PRO A 57 -0.43 11.02 -6.04
C PRO A 57 -0.38 10.03 -4.85
N PRO A 58 -0.69 10.49 -3.63
CA PRO A 58 -0.54 9.67 -2.43
C PRO A 58 -1.43 8.41 -2.46
N GLU A 59 -2.55 8.43 -3.16
CA GLU A 59 -3.41 7.26 -3.34
C GLU A 59 -2.69 6.11 -4.08
N VAL A 60 -1.83 6.44 -5.04
CA VAL A 60 -1.01 5.44 -5.76
C VAL A 60 0.07 4.90 -4.84
N HIS A 61 0.72 5.74 -4.04
CA HIS A 61 1.71 5.29 -3.06
C HIS A 61 1.11 4.36 -2.01
N LEU A 62 -0.09 4.69 -1.53
CA LEU A 62 -0.84 3.86 -0.60
C LEU A 62 -1.09 2.47 -1.18
N ALA A 63 -1.55 2.37 -2.43
CA ALA A 63 -1.78 1.08 -3.09
C ALA A 63 -0.49 0.26 -3.23
N LEU A 64 0.63 0.89 -3.62
CA LEU A 64 1.92 0.20 -3.75
C LEU A 64 2.46 -0.31 -2.40
N LEU A 65 2.32 0.49 -1.35
CA LEU A 65 2.71 0.11 0.01
C LEU A 65 1.80 -0.99 0.55
N ALA A 66 0.49 -0.91 0.32
CA ALA A 66 -0.45 -1.95 0.72
C ALA A 66 -0.09 -3.28 0.09
N GLU A 67 0.22 -3.32 -1.20
CA GLU A 67 0.63 -4.55 -1.88
C GLU A 67 1.94 -5.11 -1.30
N ALA A 68 2.94 -4.26 -1.07
CA ALA A 68 4.21 -4.68 -0.47
C ALA A 68 4.07 -5.23 0.97
N LEU A 69 3.06 -4.76 1.71
CA LEU A 69 2.79 -5.16 3.09
C LEU A 69 1.83 -6.35 3.20
N ARG A 70 1.15 -6.77 2.12
CA ARG A 70 0.11 -7.81 2.12
C ARG A 70 0.60 -9.16 2.64
N THR A 71 1.86 -9.49 2.39
CA THR A 71 2.48 -10.77 2.79
C THR A 71 3.31 -10.67 4.07
N ARG A 72 3.29 -9.52 4.75
CA ARG A 72 4.12 -9.25 5.93
C ARG A 72 3.36 -9.54 7.23
N PRO A 73 4.06 -9.92 8.31
CA PRO A 73 3.43 -10.23 9.60
C PRO A 73 3.03 -8.96 10.36
N LEU A 74 2.03 -8.24 9.85
CA LEU A 74 1.55 -6.97 10.42
C LEU A 74 0.95 -7.11 11.83
N ASP A 75 0.50 -8.30 12.20
CA ASP A 75 -0.07 -8.57 13.52
C ASP A 75 0.97 -8.53 14.65
N THR A 76 2.26 -8.54 14.29
CA THR A 76 3.36 -8.37 15.24
C THR A 76 3.62 -6.90 15.59
N LEU A 77 2.98 -5.96 14.87
CA LEU A 77 3.15 -4.53 15.06
C LEU A 77 1.85 -3.84 15.47
N TYR A 78 1.97 -2.85 16.36
CA TYR A 78 0.84 -1.98 16.66
C TYR A 78 0.62 -0.98 15.51
N LEU A 79 -0.49 -1.14 14.79
CA LEU A 79 -0.95 -0.22 13.76
C LEU A 79 -2.09 0.64 14.29
N LYS A 80 -2.06 1.94 14.01
CA LYS A 80 -3.21 2.81 14.32
C LYS A 80 -4.45 2.31 13.56
N PRO A 81 -5.66 2.40 14.17
CA PRO A 81 -6.90 1.94 13.50
C PRO A 81 -7.11 2.55 12.12
N ALA A 82 -6.74 3.82 11.92
CA ALA A 82 -6.86 4.50 10.64
C ALA A 82 -5.94 3.91 9.55
N VAL A 83 -4.74 3.47 9.91
CA VAL A 83 -3.77 2.85 8.98
C VAL A 83 -4.22 1.44 8.61
N ARG A 84 -4.66 0.67 9.61
CA ARG A 84 -5.18 -0.69 9.40
C ARG A 84 -6.36 -0.67 8.43
N ARG A 85 -7.35 0.18 8.68
CA ARG A 85 -8.51 0.34 7.79
C ARG A 85 -8.09 0.74 6.37
N ALA A 86 -7.11 1.64 6.23
CA ALA A 86 -6.64 2.08 4.92
C ALA A 86 -5.95 0.94 4.12
N LEU A 87 -5.27 0.01 4.81
CA LEU A 87 -4.69 -1.20 4.20
C LEU A 87 -5.78 -2.16 3.75
N GLU A 88 -6.73 -2.46 4.63
CA GLU A 88 -7.87 -3.34 4.34
C GLU A 88 -8.66 -2.82 3.12
N GLU A 89 -9.03 -1.54 3.12
CA GLU A 89 -9.70 -0.90 1.97
C GLU A 89 -8.87 -0.93 0.68
N ALA A 90 -7.54 -0.93 0.77
CA ALA A 90 -6.67 -1.03 -0.40
C ALA A 90 -6.63 -2.47 -0.95
N TRP A 91 -6.58 -3.47 -0.07
CA TRP A 91 -6.57 -4.88 -0.46
C TRP A 91 -7.90 -5.36 -1.02
N ASP A 92 -9.01 -4.87 -0.47
CA ASP A 92 -10.37 -5.17 -0.97
C ASP A 92 -10.58 -4.61 -2.39
N ARG A 93 -9.93 -3.46 -2.69
CA ARG A 93 -9.96 -2.87 -4.02
C ARG A 93 -9.03 -3.56 -5.01
N SER A 94 -7.97 -4.22 -4.53
CA SER A 94 -6.97 -4.88 -5.39
C SER A 94 -7.24 -6.35 -5.67
N SER A 95 -8.16 -7.00 -4.93
CA SER A 95 -8.63 -8.33 -5.29
C SER A 95 -9.43 -8.27 -6.61
N PRO A 96 -8.98 -8.92 -7.71
CA PRO A 96 -9.97 -9.48 -8.61
C PRO A 96 -10.79 -10.42 -7.75
N SER A 97 -12.11 -10.34 -7.83
CA SER A 97 -13.03 -11.20 -7.09
C SER A 97 -12.67 -12.69 -7.27
N THR A 98 -11.87 -13.24 -6.37
CA THR A 98 -11.79 -14.69 -6.14
C THR A 98 -12.88 -15.07 -5.16
N ASP A 99 -14.11 -14.68 -5.50
CA ASP A 99 -15.36 -15.06 -4.84
C ASP A 99 -16.36 -15.58 -5.90
N ALA A 100 -15.84 -16.10 -7.01
CA ALA A 100 -16.63 -16.66 -8.12
C ALA A 100 -16.28 -18.14 -8.42
N VAL A 101 -15.65 -18.87 -7.50
CA VAL A 101 -15.34 -20.31 -7.70
C VAL A 101 -15.92 -21.23 -6.62
N LEU A 102 -16.93 -20.78 -5.88
CA LEU A 102 -17.70 -21.65 -4.99
C LEU A 102 -19.20 -21.67 -5.36
N ASP A 103 -19.55 -21.95 -6.62
CA ASP A 103 -20.94 -22.35 -6.94
C ASP A 103 -21.19 -23.17 -8.21
N VAL A 104 -20.21 -23.89 -8.78
CA VAL A 104 -20.52 -24.89 -9.83
C VAL A 104 -19.71 -26.16 -9.64
N ALA A 105 -20.09 -26.95 -8.63
CA ALA A 105 -19.97 -28.40 -8.64
C ALA A 105 -20.72 -28.98 -7.43
N LEU A 106 -21.99 -29.38 -7.66
CA LEU A 106 -22.70 -30.54 -7.10
C LEU A 106 -24.22 -30.35 -7.30
N ASP A 107 -24.69 -30.58 -8.53
CA ASP A 107 -25.65 -31.65 -8.87
C ASP A 107 -25.71 -31.82 -10.40
#